data_AF-A0ABC8JCR6-F1
#
_entry.id   AF-A0ABC8JCR6-F1
#
_cell.length_a   1.000
_cell.length_b   1.000
_cell.length_c   1.000
_cell.angle_alpha   90.00
_cell.angle_beta   90.00
_cell.angle_gamma   90.00
#
_symmetry.space_group_name_H-M   'P 1'
#
loop_
_entity.id
_entity.type
_entity.pdbx_description
1 polymer ?
#
loop_
_entity_poly.entity_id
_entity_poly.type
_entity_poly.pdbx_seq_one_letter_code
_entity_poly.pdbx_strand_id
1 'polypeptide(L)' 'MAKPTSLFVFPIMFRVILSLVEYNMGCMTVIGTCRYIPDCSSACKVRFGEKAFGYCDRDGDYGRCLCYFPCPSEKNN' A
#
# COMPACT_ATOMS: atom_id res chain seq x y z
N MET A 1 -9.12 -7.25 47.73
CA MET A 1 -9.15 -8.28 46.67
C MET A 1 -9.39 -7.56 45.35
N ALA A 2 -8.33 -7.23 44.62
CA ALA A 2 -8.44 -6.50 43.36
C ALA A 2 -8.80 -7.48 42.24
N LYS A 3 -10.03 -7.38 41.74
CA LYS A 3 -10.49 -8.12 40.56
C LYS A 3 -9.66 -7.62 39.37
N PRO A 4 -8.89 -8.46 38.66
CA PRO A 4 -8.25 -8.03 37.43
C PRO A 4 -9.35 -7.92 36.37
N THR A 5 -10.00 -6.77 36.33
CA THR A 5 -10.84 -6.40 35.20
C THR A 5 -9.90 -6.21 34.03
N SER A 6 -10.16 -6.92 32.93
CA SER A 6 -9.62 -6.63 31.60
C SER A 6 -8.26 -7.25 31.20
N LEU A 7 -8.25 -8.57 30.97
CA LEU A 7 -7.33 -9.20 29.99
C LEU A 7 -7.89 -9.18 28.55
N PHE A 8 -9.19 -8.87 28.36
CA PHE A 8 -9.87 -8.89 27.06
C PHE A 8 -9.65 -7.64 26.19
N VAL A 9 -9.20 -6.53 26.76
CA VAL A 9 -8.88 -5.32 25.96
C VAL A 9 -7.61 -5.52 25.15
N PHE A 10 -6.63 -6.27 25.67
CA PHE A 10 -5.38 -6.58 24.96
C PHE A 10 -5.55 -7.25 23.58
N PRO A 11 -6.31 -8.36 23.43
CA PRO A 11 -6.49 -9.01 22.13
C PRO A 11 -7.27 -8.15 21.13
N ILE A 12 -8.22 -7.33 21.60
CA ILE A 12 -9.00 -6.43 20.72
C ILE A 12 -8.11 -5.30 20.21
N MET A 13 -7.35 -4.65 21.10
CA MET A 13 -6.43 -3.58 20.70
C MET A 13 -5.35 -4.09 19.75
N PHE A 14 -4.82 -5.30 19.97
CA PHE A 14 -3.84 -5.92 19.08
C PHE A 14 -4.38 -6.16 17.66
N ARG A 15 -5.65 -6.60 17.53
CA ARG A 15 -6.32 -6.78 16.23
C ARG A 15 -6.46 -5.47 15.47
N VAL A 16 -6.91 -4.40 16.15
CA VAL A 16 -7.12 -3.09 15.52
C VAL A 16 -5.81 -2.50 15.02
N ILE A 17 -4.73 -2.62 15.80
CA ILE A 17 -3.41 -2.12 15.40
C ILE A 17 -2.88 -2.91 14.20
N LEU A 18 -3.05 -4.23 14.17
CA LEU A 18 -2.59 -5.06 13.05
C LEU A 18 -3.34 -4.73 11.75
N SER A 19 -4.67 -4.59 11.82
CA SER A 19 -5.48 -4.17 10.67
C SER A 19 -5.14 -2.76 10.19
N LEU A 20 -4.80 -1.86 11.11
CA LEU A 20 -4.34 -0.52 10.75
C LEU A 20 -2.97 -0.55 10.06
N VAL A 21 -2.06 -1.42 10.51
CA VAL A 21 -0.75 -1.60 9.86
C VAL A 21 -0.92 -2.17 8.45
N GLU A 22 -1.75 -3.20 8.27
CA GLU A 22 -2.06 -3.75 6.93
C GLU A 22 -2.74 -2.73 6.03
N TYR A 23 -3.64 -1.89 6.55
CA TYR A 23 -4.24 -0.79 5.79
C TYR A 23 -3.23 0.29 5.37
N ASN A 24 -2.18 0.51 6.16
CA ASN A 24 -1.10 1.45 5.83
C ASN A 24 0.02 0.83 4.98
N MET A 25 0.00 -0.49 4.77
CA MET A 25 0.87 -1.16 3.80
C MET A 25 0.28 -0.93 2.40
N GLY A 26 0.75 0.13 1.74
CA GLY A 26 0.44 0.37 0.33
C GLY A 26 0.86 -0.81 -0.55
N CYS A 27 0.09 -1.06 -1.59
CA CYS A 27 0.43 -2.01 -2.64
C CYS A 27 1.47 -1.42 -3.57
N MET A 28 2.36 -2.27 -4.09
CA MET A 28 3.40 -1.90 -5.03
C MET A 28 3.30 -2.75 -6.30
N THR A 29 3.46 -2.14 -7.48
CA THR A 29 3.53 -2.88 -8.74
C THR A 29 4.39 -2.17 -9.79
N VAL A 30 4.86 -2.93 -10.79
CA VAL A 30 5.59 -2.41 -11.95
C VAL A 30 4.64 -2.38 -13.14
N ILE A 31 4.46 -1.23 -13.78
CA ILE A 31 3.55 -1.11 -14.94
C ILE A 31 4.25 -1.09 -16.30
N GLY A 32 5.58 -0.98 -16.33
CA GLY A 32 6.37 -0.96 -17.55
C GLY A 32 7.75 -0.35 -17.33
N THR A 33 8.39 0.07 -18.43
CA THR A 33 9.70 0.75 -18.39
C THR A 33 9.55 2.25 -18.53
N CYS A 34 10.49 2.98 -17.94
CA CYS A 34 10.49 4.45 -17.97
C CYS A 34 10.81 5.03 -19.34
N ARG A 35 11.41 4.23 -20.23
CA ARG A 35 11.60 4.59 -21.64
C ARG A 35 10.27 4.80 -22.37
N TYR A 36 9.25 3.97 -22.08
CA TYR A 36 7.93 4.06 -22.71
C TYR A 36 6.90 4.81 -21.85
N ILE A 37 7.18 4.95 -20.55
CA ILE A 37 6.33 5.66 -19.58
C ILE A 37 7.17 6.79 -18.97
N PRO A 38 7.38 7.91 -19.69
CA PRO A 38 8.19 9.02 -19.18
C PRO A 38 7.57 9.64 -17.92
N ASP A 39 6.22 9.75 -17.89
CA ASP A 39 5.46 10.27 -16.75
C ASP A 39 4.89 9.15 -15.88
N CYS A 40 5.79 8.39 -15.22
CA CYS A 40 5.42 7.25 -14.39
C CYS A 40 4.40 7.60 -13.29
N SER A 41 4.56 8.73 -12.60
CA SER A 41 3.64 9.20 -11.55
C SER A 41 2.22 9.38 -12.07
N SER A 42 2.06 10.05 -13.22
CA SER A 42 0.76 10.27 -13.86
C SER A 42 0.13 8.97 -14.32
N ALA A 43 0.93 8.06 -14.92
CA ALA A 43 0.44 6.75 -15.35
C ALA A 43 -0.07 5.91 -14.17
N CYS A 44 0.62 5.94 -13.02
CA CYS A 44 0.18 5.27 -11.80
C CYS A 44 -1.15 5.85 -11.29
N LYS A 45 -1.31 7.19 -11.31
CA LYS A 45 -2.57 7.85 -10.90
C LYS A 45 -3.75 7.50 -11.80
N VAL A 46 -3.53 7.46 -13.11
CA VAL A 46 -4.58 7.07 -14.08
C VAL A 46 -5.02 5.63 -13.85
N ARG A 47 -4.09 4.72 -13.50
CA ARG A 47 -4.36 3.28 -13.39
C ARG A 47 -4.89 2.85 -12.02
N PHE A 48 -4.40 3.45 -10.93
CA PHE A 48 -4.70 3.04 -9.56
C PHE A 48 -5.42 4.13 -8.72
N GLY A 49 -5.72 5.28 -9.33
CA GLY A 49 -6.42 6.41 -8.71
C GLY A 49 -5.47 7.51 -8.22
N GLU A 50 -6.02 8.68 -7.91
CA GLU A 50 -5.23 9.89 -7.59
C GLU A 50 -4.30 9.75 -6.38
N LYS A 51 -4.62 8.83 -5.46
CA LYS A 51 -3.81 8.51 -4.29
C LYS A 51 -2.59 7.65 -4.62
N ALA A 52 -2.48 7.16 -5.85
CA ALA A 52 -1.31 6.44 -6.30
C ALA A 52 -0.14 7.40 -6.53
N PHE A 53 1.04 6.92 -6.17
CA PHE A 53 2.32 7.56 -6.42
C PHE A 53 3.14 6.67 -7.35
N GLY A 54 3.97 7.27 -8.18
CA GLY A 54 4.86 6.49 -9.04
C GLY A 54 6.17 7.18 -9.32
N TYR A 55 7.22 6.39 -9.45
CA TYR A 55 8.54 6.87 -9.82
C TYR A 55 9.29 5.87 -10.69
N CYS A 56 10.28 6.40 -11.39
CA CYS A 56 11.18 5.62 -12.20
C CYS A 56 12.35 5.12 -11.37
N ASP A 57 12.33 3.83 -11.07
CA ASP A 57 13.48 3.12 -10.55
C ASP A 57 14.48 2.91 -11.70
N ARG A 58 15.62 3.58 -11.62
CA ARG A 58 16.66 3.54 -12.67
C ARG A 58 17.65 2.41 -12.48
N ASP A 59 17.33 1.41 -11.66
CA ASP A 59 18.10 0.18 -11.62
C ASP A 59 17.96 -0.60 -12.95
N GLY A 60 19.01 -0.55 -13.79
CA GLY A 60 19.11 -1.22 -15.10
C GLY A 60 19.03 -0.27 -16.32
N ASP A 61 19.00 -0.84 -17.54
CA ASP A 61 19.11 -0.07 -18.80
C ASP A 61 18.04 1.00 -19.01
N TYR A 62 16.75 0.64 -18.85
CA TYR A 62 15.63 1.52 -19.24
C TYR A 62 14.79 2.04 -18.08
N GLY A 63 15.15 1.66 -16.85
CA GLY A 63 14.39 1.90 -15.63
C GLY A 63 13.00 1.25 -15.62
N ARG A 64 12.52 0.89 -14.43
CA ARG A 64 11.17 0.35 -14.21
C ARG A 64 10.27 1.43 -13.62
N CYS A 65 9.07 1.55 -14.16
CA CYS A 65 8.06 2.43 -13.60
C CYS A 65 7.32 1.70 -12.47
N LEU A 66 7.58 2.13 -11.25
CA LEU A 66 7.00 1.59 -10.02
C LEU A 66 5.82 2.45 -9.58
N CYS A 67 4.72 1.80 -9.22
CA CYS A 67 3.53 2.42 -8.66
C CYS A 67 3.29 1.93 -7.23
N TYR A 68 3.04 2.86 -6.33
CA TYR A 68 2.60 2.64 -4.96
C TYR A 68 1.17 3.17 -4.82
N PHE A 69 0.24 2.36 -4.35
CA PHE A 69 -1.18 2.73 -4.28
C PHE A 69 -1.85 2.05 -3.09
N PRO A 70 -2.96 2.58 -2.55
CA PRO A 70 -3.71 1.89 -1.51
C PRO A 70 -4.15 0.52 -2.04
N CYS A 71 -3.85 -0.55 -1.30
CA CYS A 71 -4.33 -1.87 -1.68
C CYS A 71 -5.86 -1.86 -1.75
N PRO A 72 -6.47 -2.53 -2.74
CA PRO A 72 -7.90 -2.74 -2.72
C PRO A 72 -8.21 -3.50 -1.42
N SER A 73 -8.93 -2.87 -0.50
CA SER A 73 -9.51 -3.58 0.64
C SER A 73 -10.32 -4.71 0.04
N GLU A 74 -9.98 -5.97 0.34
CA GLU A 74 -10.80 -7.09 -0.08
C GLU A 74 -12.24 -6.76 0.27
N LYS A 75 -13.09 -6.63 -0.76
CA LYS A 75 -14.53 -6.65 -0.56
C LYS A 75 -14.83 -8.08 -0.14
N ASN A 76 -14.75 -8.32 1.16
CA ASN A 76 -15.19 -9.57 1.77
C ASN A 76 -16.70 -9.65 1.51
N ASN A 77 -17.11 -10.53 0.60
CA ASN A 77 -18.49 -10.73 0.19
C ASN A 77 -19.15 -11.80 1.07
#